data_AF-A0A536D3S7-F1
#
_entry.id   AF-A0A536D3S7-F1
#
_cell.length_a   1.000
_cell.length_b   1.000
_cell.length_c   1.000
_cell.angle_alpha   90.00
_cell.angle_beta   90.00
_cell.angle_gamma   90.00
#
_symmetry.space_group_name_H-M   'P 1'
#
loop_
_entity.id
_entity.type
_entity.pdbx_description
1 polymer ?
#
loop_
_entity_poly.entity_id
_entity_poly.type
_entity_poly.pdbx_seq_one_letter_code
_entity_poly.pdbx_strand_id
1 'polypeptide(L)' 'MSLFVDPSASIAFLDEDEGNHERAVATFDELLRNVELVTHNYVVLEA' A
#
# COMPACT_ATOMS: atom_id res chain seq x y z
N MET A 1 15.46 -6.18 -2.92
CA MET A 1 14.71 -6.43 -1.67
C MET A 1 13.27 -6.11 -2.00
N SER A 2 12.34 -7.04 -1.75
CA SER A 2 10.93 -6.88 -2.10
C SER A 2 10.12 -6.77 -0.82
N LEU A 3 9.13 -5.88 -0.80
CA LEU A 3 8.27 -5.61 0.37
C LEU A 3 6.85 -6.07 0.05
N PHE A 4 6.27 -6.85 0.96
CA PHE A 4 4.89 -7.29 0.83
C PHE A 4 3.92 -6.18 1.24
N VAL A 5 2.91 -5.93 0.41
CA VAL A 5 1.82 -4.98 0.66
C VAL A 5 0.59 -5.75 1.09
N ASP A 6 0.15 -5.50 2.32
CA ASP A 6 -1.05 -6.09 2.90
C ASP A 6 -2.33 -5.34 2.46
N PRO A 7 -3.52 -5.94 2.66
CA PRO A 7 -4.78 -5.29 2.30
C PRO A 7 -4.98 -3.94 2.98
N SER A 8 -4.67 -3.82 4.28
CA SER A 8 -4.87 -2.57 5.03
C SER A 8 -3.97 -1.44 4.52
N ALA A 9 -2.73 -1.73 4.11
CA ALA A 9 -1.87 -0.76 3.45
C ALA A 9 -2.41 -0.32 2.08
N SER A 10 -3.04 -1.24 1.33
CA SER A 10 -3.67 -0.93 0.05
C SER A 10 -4.91 -0.06 0.24
N ILE A 11 -5.75 -0.39 1.23
CA ILE A 11 -6.94 0.40 1.59
C ILE A 11 -6.52 1.80 2.02
N ALA A 12 -5.59 1.92 2.96
CA ALA A 12 -5.09 3.22 3.40
C ALA A 12 -4.51 4.04 2.24
N PHE A 13 -3.82 3.40 1.29
CA PHE A 13 -3.27 4.11 0.13
C PHE A 13 -4.35 4.56 -0.89
N LEU A 14 -5.40 3.76 -1.09
CA LEU A 14 -6.40 3.99 -2.16
C LEU A 14 -7.65 4.76 -1.71
N ASP A 15 -8.02 4.66 -0.43
CA ASP A 15 -9.20 5.32 0.14
C ASP A 15 -8.81 6.69 0.71
N GLU A 16 -9.26 7.77 0.06
CA GLU A 16 -8.98 9.16 0.46
C GLU A 16 -9.63 9.54 1.80
N ASP A 17 -10.69 8.84 2.20
CA ASP A 17 -11.40 9.07 3.46
C ASP A 17 -10.81 8.23 4.62
N GLU A 18 -9.80 7.38 4.36
CA GLU A 18 -9.15 6.59 5.39
C GLU A 18 -8.20 7.45 6.24
N GLY A 19 -8.25 7.27 7.57
CA GLY A 19 -7.55 8.14 8.52
C GLY A 19 -6.01 8.12 8.42
N ASN A 20 -5.42 7.14 7.74
CA ASN A 20 -3.99 7.04 7.46
C ASN A 20 -3.65 7.34 5.99
N HIS A 21 -4.59 7.85 5.18
CA HIS A 21 -4.37 8.08 3.75
C HIS A 21 -3.11 8.88 3.45
N GLU A 22 -2.96 10.05 4.07
CA GLU A 22 -1.79 10.92 3.85
C GLU A 22 -0.47 10.24 4.24
N ARG A 23 -0.48 9.41 5.29
CA ARG A 23 0.70 8.66 5.73
C ARG A 23 1.02 7.52 4.77
N ALA A 24 0.01 6.83 4.27
CA ALA A 24 0.17 5.77 3.29
C ALA A 24 0.75 6.34 1.98
N VAL A 25 0.20 7.45 1.47
CA VAL A 25 0.71 8.12 0.26
C VAL A 25 2.19 8.49 0.39
N ALA A 26 2.58 9.13 1.51
CA ALA A 26 3.99 9.49 1.73
C ALA A 26 4.90 8.26 1.79
N THR A 27 4.44 7.18 2.44
CA THR A 27 5.20 5.93 2.56
C THR A 27 5.35 5.25 1.19
N PHE A 28 4.28 5.19 0.39
CA PHE A 28 4.34 4.61 -0.94
C PHE A 28 5.22 5.42 -1.90
N ASP A 29 5.21 6.76 -1.85
CA ASP A 29 6.10 7.59 -2.68
C ASP A 29 7.58 7.32 -2.40
N GLU A 30 7.95 7.09 -1.13
CA GLU A 30 9.33 6.72 -0.76
C GLU A 30 9.68 5.30 -1.23
N LEU A 31 8.79 4.34 -1.00
CA LEU A 31 9.02 2.92 -1.29
C LEU A 31 9.06 2.62 -2.78
N LEU A 32 8.16 3.20 -3.58
CA LEU A 32 8.08 2.98 -5.02
C LEU A 32 9.37 3.35 -5.77
N ARG A 33 10.20 4.22 -5.18
CA ARG A 33 11.47 4.65 -5.77
C ARG A 33 12.62 3.68 -5.53
N ASN A 34 12.52 2.83 -4.51
CA ASN A 34 13.67 2.07 -3.99
C ASN A 34 13.40 0.58 -3.81
N VAL A 35 12.14 0.17 -3.82
CA VAL A 35 11.70 -1.16 -3.38
C VAL A 35 10.68 -1.73 -4.36
N GLU A 36 10.83 -3.01 -4.68
CA GLU A 36 9.81 -3.77 -5.40
C GLU A 36 8.66 -4.11 -4.44
N LEU A 37 7.48 -3.57 -4.71
CA LEU A 37 6.27 -3.86 -3.94
C LEU A 37 5.57 -5.08 -4.54
N VAL A 38 5.30 -6.08 -3.70
CA VAL A 38 4.60 -7.31 -4.09
C VAL A 38 3.36 -7.50 -3.24
N THR A 39 2.30 -8.05 -3.79
CA THR A 39 1.09 -8.41 -3.04
C THR A 39 0.59 -9.78 -3.49
N HIS A 40 -0.37 -10.34 -2.75
CA HIS A 40 -1.00 -11.61 -3.12
C HIS A 40 -2.35 -11.37 -3.81
N ASN A 41 -2.74 -12.27 -4.71
CA ASN A 41 -4.01 -12.16 -5.43
C ASN A 41 -5.23 -12.14 -4.49
N TYR A 42 -5.15 -12.79 -3.33
CA TYR A 42 -6.20 -12.73 -2.31
C TYR A 42 -6.34 -11.34 -1.68
N VAL A 43 -5.24 -10.59 -1.56
CA VAL A 43 -5.24 -9.22 -1.02
C VAL A 43 -5.99 -8.26 -1.95
N VAL A 44 -5.81 -8.42 -3.26
CA VAL A 44 -6.51 -7.63 -4.29
C VAL A 44 -8.03 -7.84 -4.26
N LEU A 45 -8.51 -8.98 -3.75
CA LEU A 45 -9.95 -9.25 -3.62
C LEU A 45 -10.58 -8.60 -2.36
N GLU A 46 -9.76 -8.18 -1.39
CA GLU A 46 -10.21 -7.61 -0.11
C GLU A 46 -10.20 -6.08 -0.08
N ALA A 47 -9.47 -5.45 -1.01
CA ALA A 47 -9.40 -3.99 -1.17
C ALA A 47 -10.49 -3.48 -2.11
#